data_AF-B8L785-F1
#
_entry.id   AF-B8L785-F1
#
_cell.length_a   1.000
_cell.length_b   1.000
_cell.length_c   1.000
_cell.angle_alpha   90.00
_cell.angle_beta   90.00
_cell.angle_gamma   90.00
#
_symmetry.space_group_name_H-M   'P 1'
#
loop_
_entity.id
_entity.type
_entity.pdbx_description
1 polymer ?
#
loop_
_entity_poly.entity_id
_entity_poly.type
_entity_poly.pdbx_seq_one_letter_code
_entity_poly.pdbx_strand_id
1 'polypeptide(L)'
;MLCRMQPKKYALPLMVLSLAATSVAHARGTIDKVDIKGLDKGDDAAIIENIQESLSLYDTIGKEQGESRLEYLLSQAERQTRQALEPFGYYNPVIKVEAPREDEHVRVLIHVDKGAPVTVRREHIDITGPAIYDQYLQDDLAAFKPRKGQRFEHTQYEASKITITRRLAERGYFDADYTQRQVQITRADNAADIDLTWDSGRRYNMGPVRFHQDYFVDKLFDPLVYWEQGSYYHEGKLDRLRQSLTKLDYFSVIDIQPRPDQADENGDVPVDVNLTRAKRTIYTAGLSYGSESGPGVRGGIERRFLNNRGHKMNTQLDYAQKRKSLVTSYRIPAFNWFDGWYTFAASAYDEQTDYIDLRNFKLIASRSGEINEHWTAIASVNALRERWRYASGTEFTDAVYNTSTLVYPQMVADYVNVDDQMFPRKGISGTATLRTGIEGVGSDTSFVQANAVLRWYIPVGESNRLILRGEGGTTWTSDLVAMPPSLRYFAGGDRSIRGYAYREVGPRTPAPDKYALGAKNLVIGSAEYEHYFNGGPWGAAVFVDTGSAFDNTIDLHTGVGFGVRWKSPVGPVRIDIAHGLNNPDSQFQLYLNIGADL
;
A
#
# COMPACT_ATOMS: atom_id res chain seq x y z
N MET A 1 79.13 24.37 -37.92
CA MET A 1 79.75 24.15 -39.25
C MET A 1 79.30 22.76 -39.70
N LEU A 2 78.17 22.60 -40.42
CA LEU A 2 77.80 22.99 -41.80
C LEU A 2 78.29 21.97 -42.86
N CYS A 3 77.33 21.33 -43.53
CA CYS A 3 77.14 21.20 -45.00
C CYS A 3 76.18 20.00 -45.24
N ARG A 4 74.99 20.05 -45.85
CA ARG A 4 74.41 20.77 -47.02
C ARG A 4 75.12 20.45 -48.35
N MET A 5 74.51 19.64 -49.22
CA MET A 5 73.67 20.05 -50.38
C MET A 5 73.43 18.91 -51.40
N GLN A 6 72.25 18.97 -52.04
CA GLN A 6 71.74 18.29 -53.25
C GLN A 6 72.67 18.44 -54.50
N PRO A 7 72.44 17.87 -55.74
CA PRO A 7 71.14 17.55 -56.40
C PRO A 7 71.03 16.47 -57.56
N LYS A 8 69.76 16.18 -57.93
CA LYS A 8 69.09 16.04 -59.28
C LYS A 8 69.44 14.95 -60.36
N LYS A 9 68.36 14.19 -60.69
CA LYS A 9 67.60 14.03 -61.98
C LYS A 9 67.97 13.03 -63.11
N TYR A 10 66.87 12.59 -63.77
CA TYR A 10 66.60 11.91 -65.07
C TYR A 10 66.52 10.36 -65.06
N ALA A 11 65.68 9.64 -65.83
CA ALA A 11 64.29 9.74 -66.32
C ALA A 11 64.00 8.47 -67.19
N LEU A 12 62.92 7.70 -66.88
CA LEU A 12 62.09 6.76 -67.72
C LEU A 12 62.73 5.62 -68.58
N PRO A 13 61.98 4.57 -69.07
CA PRO A 13 60.56 4.20 -68.86
C PRO A 13 60.19 2.68 -68.75
N LEU A 14 58.89 2.47 -68.43
CA LEU A 14 57.94 1.40 -68.84
C LEU A 14 58.15 -0.07 -68.40
N MET A 15 57.29 -0.52 -67.47
CA MET A 15 56.59 -1.81 -67.60
C MET A 15 55.22 -1.73 -66.93
N VAL A 16 54.19 -2.07 -67.70
CA VAL A 16 52.76 -2.14 -67.33
C VAL A 16 52.41 -3.62 -67.14
N LEU A 17 51.79 -4.01 -66.02
CA LEU A 17 50.56 -4.82 -65.99
C LEU A 17 50.11 -5.15 -64.55
N SER A 18 48.78 -5.19 -64.39
CA SER A 18 47.97 -5.93 -63.40
C SER A 18 48.00 -5.51 -61.92
N LEU A 19 47.20 -4.49 -61.58
CA LEU A 19 46.30 -4.59 -60.42
C LEU A 19 44.87 -4.40 -60.94
N ALA A 20 44.16 -5.51 -61.09
CA ALA A 20 42.70 -5.46 -61.20
C ALA A 20 42.17 -4.99 -59.84
N ALA A 21 41.77 -3.73 -59.77
CA ALA A 21 40.90 -3.24 -58.72
C ALA A 21 39.53 -3.88 -58.94
N THR A 22 39.28 -5.00 -58.27
CA THR A 22 37.91 -5.38 -57.94
C THR A 22 37.39 -4.33 -56.97
N SER A 23 36.60 -3.39 -57.49
CA SER A 23 35.69 -2.62 -56.66
C SER A 23 34.75 -3.62 -55.98
N VAL A 24 35.09 -3.99 -54.74
CA VAL A 24 34.16 -4.66 -53.84
C VAL A 24 33.07 -3.62 -53.56
N ALA A 25 32.00 -3.64 -54.35
CA ALA A 25 30.77 -2.99 -53.96
C ALA A 25 30.36 -3.62 -52.63
N HIS A 26 30.60 -2.91 -51.52
CA HIS A 26 30.02 -3.31 -50.25
C HIS A 26 28.52 -3.15 -50.40
N ALA A 27 27.83 -4.23 -50.74
CA ALA A 27 26.39 -4.27 -50.69
C ALA A 27 25.97 -3.99 -49.23
N ARG A 28 25.06 -3.03 -49.05
CA ARG A 28 24.53 -2.61 -47.77
C ARG A 28 23.01 -2.70 -47.83
N GLY A 29 22.41 -2.99 -46.69
CA GLY A 29 20.96 -3.16 -46.57
C GLY A 29 20.46 -2.64 -45.23
N THR A 30 19.35 -1.92 -45.28
CA THR A 30 18.63 -1.41 -44.12
C THR A 30 17.32 -2.18 -43.99
N ILE A 31 17.04 -2.71 -42.81
CA ILE A 31 15.77 -3.38 -42.52
C ILE A 31 14.75 -2.31 -42.16
N ASP A 32 13.76 -2.10 -43.02
CA ASP A 32 12.72 -1.09 -42.76
C ASP A 32 11.63 -1.62 -41.83
N LYS A 33 11.30 -2.90 -41.98
CA LYS A 33 10.19 -3.53 -41.26
C LYS A 33 10.31 -5.04 -41.22
N VAL A 34 9.90 -5.61 -40.08
CA VAL A 34 9.69 -7.05 -39.89
C VAL A 34 8.20 -7.29 -39.65
N ASP A 35 7.57 -8.09 -40.51
CA ASP A 35 6.14 -8.45 -40.43
C ASP A 35 6.01 -9.96 -40.18
N ILE A 36 5.30 -10.31 -39.11
CA ILE A 36 4.97 -11.71 -38.77
C ILE A 36 3.58 -12.03 -39.33
N LYS A 37 3.46 -13.15 -40.05
CA LYS A 37 2.23 -13.62 -40.70
C LYS A 37 1.91 -15.04 -40.22
N GLY A 38 0.61 -15.36 -40.13
CA GLY A 38 0.13 -16.70 -39.70
C GLY A 38 -0.18 -16.85 -38.21
N LEU A 39 -0.08 -15.76 -37.44
CA LEU A 39 -0.48 -15.68 -36.03
C LEU A 39 -1.63 -14.67 -35.87
N ASP A 40 -2.59 -14.97 -34.99
CA ASP A 40 -3.70 -14.07 -34.70
C ASP A 40 -3.30 -12.98 -33.71
N LYS A 41 -3.62 -11.71 -33.99
CA LYS A 41 -3.18 -10.58 -33.15
C LYS A 41 -3.91 -10.50 -31.81
N GLY A 42 -5.06 -11.15 -31.65
CA GLY A 42 -5.76 -11.28 -30.38
C GLY A 42 -5.27 -12.51 -29.62
N ASP A 43 -5.46 -13.69 -30.21
CA ASP A 43 -5.23 -14.97 -29.53
C ASP A 43 -3.73 -15.30 -29.33
N ASP A 44 -2.86 -14.86 -30.25
CA ASP A 44 -1.42 -15.13 -30.23
C ASP A 44 -0.59 -13.89 -29.86
N ALA A 45 -1.20 -12.87 -29.23
CA ALA A 45 -0.52 -11.61 -28.90
C ALA A 45 0.79 -11.81 -28.12
N ALA A 46 0.76 -12.64 -27.07
CA ALA A 46 1.94 -12.95 -26.25
C ALA A 46 3.04 -13.72 -27.03
N ILE A 47 2.64 -14.55 -27.99
CA ILE A 47 3.58 -15.27 -28.86
C ILE A 47 4.26 -14.30 -29.81
N ILE A 48 3.48 -13.40 -30.41
CA ILE A 48 4.00 -12.36 -31.31
C ILE A 48 5.00 -11.49 -30.57
N GLU A 49 4.66 -11.03 -29.37
CA GLU A 49 5.55 -10.24 -28.51
C GLU A 49 6.86 -10.98 -28.22
N ASN A 50 6.79 -12.24 -27.76
CA ASN A 50 7.99 -13.02 -27.47
C ASN A 50 8.89 -13.25 -28.71
N ILE A 51 8.28 -13.43 -29.90
CA ILE A 51 9.02 -13.51 -31.16
C ILE A 51 9.73 -12.19 -31.46
N GLN A 52 9.06 -11.05 -31.27
CA GLN A 52 9.63 -9.72 -31.50
C GLN A 52 10.84 -9.46 -30.60
N GLU A 53 10.73 -9.81 -29.31
CA GLU A 53 11.83 -9.67 -28.35
C GLU A 53 13.01 -10.62 -28.63
N SER A 54 12.73 -11.83 -29.13
CA SER A 54 13.76 -12.85 -29.39
C SER A 54 14.52 -12.64 -30.71
N LEU A 55 13.95 -11.85 -31.63
CA LEU A 55 14.50 -11.65 -32.98
C LEU A 55 15.50 -10.50 -33.01
N SER A 56 16.78 -10.84 -33.21
CA SER A 56 17.87 -9.86 -33.37
C SER A 56 17.68 -8.89 -34.55
N LEU A 57 16.77 -9.19 -35.49
CA LEU A 57 16.38 -8.29 -36.57
C LEU A 57 15.73 -7.01 -36.05
N TYR A 58 14.91 -7.09 -34.99
CA TYR A 58 14.19 -5.93 -34.42
C TYR A 58 15.14 -4.88 -33.84
N ASP A 59 16.27 -5.29 -33.26
CA ASP A 59 17.31 -4.38 -32.74
C ASP A 59 18.02 -3.57 -33.84
N THR A 60 17.88 -4.01 -35.10
CA THR A 60 18.60 -3.47 -36.26
C THR A 60 17.70 -2.75 -37.26
N ILE A 61 16.39 -2.65 -36.97
CA ILE A 61 15.45 -1.90 -37.80
C ILE A 61 15.91 -0.44 -37.92
N GLY A 62 15.94 0.07 -39.14
CA GLY A 62 16.38 1.43 -39.47
C GLY A 62 17.89 1.68 -39.37
N LYS A 63 18.72 0.64 -39.13
CA LYS A 63 20.19 0.73 -39.09
C LYS A 63 20.80 0.06 -40.32
N GLU A 64 21.70 0.76 -40.99
CA GLU A 64 22.45 0.24 -42.14
C GLU A 64 23.34 -0.95 -41.71
N GLN A 65 23.14 -2.12 -42.34
CA GLN A 65 23.92 -3.34 -42.08
C GLN A 65 24.77 -3.70 -43.30
N GLY A 66 25.96 -4.24 -43.06
CA GLY A 66 26.75 -4.87 -44.13
C GLY A 66 26.11 -6.19 -44.58
N GLU A 67 26.25 -6.54 -45.86
CA GLU A 67 25.59 -7.71 -46.47
C GLU A 67 25.78 -9.02 -45.67
N SER A 68 27.01 -9.32 -45.23
CA SER A 68 27.29 -10.55 -44.47
C SER A 68 26.61 -10.57 -43.11
N ARG A 69 26.42 -9.40 -42.48
CA ARG A 69 25.70 -9.29 -41.20
C ARG A 69 24.20 -9.46 -41.41
N LEU A 70 23.67 -8.88 -42.49
CA LEU A 70 22.26 -9.03 -42.87
C LEU A 70 21.92 -10.50 -43.19
N GLU A 71 22.75 -11.17 -44.00
CA GLU A 71 22.59 -12.58 -44.33
C GLU A 71 22.66 -13.46 -43.06
N TYR A 72 23.59 -13.15 -42.14
CA TYR A 72 23.64 -13.80 -40.84
C TYR A 72 22.33 -13.60 -40.05
N LEU A 73 21.82 -12.38 -39.92
CA LEU A 73 20.58 -12.11 -39.17
C LEU A 73 19.37 -12.84 -39.78
N LEU A 74 19.26 -12.85 -41.12
CA LEU A 74 18.21 -13.60 -41.83
C LEU A 74 18.35 -15.12 -41.61
N SER A 75 19.57 -15.66 -41.61
CA SER A 75 19.82 -17.07 -41.30
C SER A 75 19.48 -17.45 -39.85
N GLN A 76 19.53 -16.48 -38.92
CA GLN A 76 19.15 -16.70 -37.52
C GLN A 76 17.65 -16.54 -37.29
N ALA A 77 16.95 -15.78 -38.13
CA ALA A 77 15.54 -15.44 -37.92
C ALA A 77 14.63 -16.67 -37.79
N GLU A 78 14.85 -17.70 -38.62
CA GLU A 78 14.07 -18.94 -38.52
C GLU A 78 14.31 -19.63 -37.17
N ARG A 79 15.56 -19.74 -36.75
CA ARG A 79 15.97 -20.40 -35.50
C ARG A 79 15.46 -19.65 -34.27
N GLN A 80 15.59 -18.33 -34.26
CA GLN A 80 15.12 -17.45 -33.19
C GLN A 80 13.59 -17.50 -33.08
N THR A 81 12.87 -17.44 -34.21
CA THR A 81 11.41 -17.58 -34.23
C THR A 81 10.98 -18.96 -33.71
N ARG A 82 11.68 -20.03 -34.11
CA ARG A 82 11.41 -21.39 -33.63
C ARG A 82 11.58 -21.48 -32.11
N GLN A 83 12.69 -20.97 -31.58
CA GLN A 83 12.96 -20.95 -30.14
C GLN A 83 11.94 -20.10 -29.37
N ALA A 84 11.48 -18.99 -29.94
CA ALA A 84 10.46 -18.14 -29.33
C ALA A 84 9.07 -18.79 -29.24
N LEU A 85 8.82 -19.85 -30.01
CA LEU A 85 7.57 -20.61 -30.00
C LEU A 85 7.59 -21.77 -28.98
N GLU A 86 8.77 -22.26 -28.61
CA GLU A 86 8.95 -23.38 -27.68
C GLU A 86 8.31 -23.13 -26.28
N PRO A 87 8.43 -21.94 -25.65
CA PRO A 87 7.81 -21.66 -24.35
C PRO A 87 6.29 -21.83 -24.32
N PHE A 88 5.63 -21.65 -25.47
CA PHE A 88 4.19 -21.77 -25.64
C PHE A 88 3.75 -23.18 -26.05
N GLY A 89 4.70 -24.12 -26.14
CA GLY A 89 4.45 -25.53 -26.47
C GLY A 89 4.56 -25.88 -27.93
N TYR A 90 5.03 -24.97 -28.80
CA TYR A 90 5.12 -25.23 -30.25
C TYR A 90 6.55 -25.59 -30.65
N TYR A 91 6.81 -26.90 -30.76
CA TYR A 91 8.15 -27.45 -30.99
C TYR A 91 8.44 -27.86 -32.44
N ASN A 92 7.41 -28.02 -33.25
CA ASN A 92 7.54 -28.30 -34.68
C ASN A 92 6.83 -27.24 -35.56
N PRO A 93 7.13 -25.94 -35.39
CA PRO A 93 6.57 -24.96 -36.28
C PRO A 93 7.19 -25.06 -37.68
N VAL A 94 6.43 -24.69 -38.70
CA VAL A 94 6.93 -24.45 -40.05
C VAL A 94 7.12 -22.94 -40.18
N ILE A 95 8.36 -22.52 -40.37
CA ILE A 95 8.73 -21.10 -40.46
C ILE A 95 9.37 -20.86 -41.82
N LYS A 96 8.88 -19.86 -42.53
CA LYS A 96 9.49 -19.38 -43.78
C LYS A 96 9.83 -17.91 -43.63
N VAL A 97 11.07 -17.57 -43.93
CA VAL A 97 11.56 -16.19 -43.89
C VAL A 97 11.78 -15.73 -45.32
N GLU A 98 11.05 -14.69 -45.72
CA GLU A 98 11.21 -14.02 -47.00
C GLU A 98 11.73 -12.61 -46.75
N ALA A 99 12.67 -12.17 -47.57
CA ALA A 99 13.27 -10.85 -47.45
C ALA A 99 13.29 -10.17 -48.82
N PRO A 100 12.13 -9.78 -49.38
CA PRO A 100 12.08 -8.98 -50.59
C PRO A 100 12.93 -7.71 -50.41
N ARG A 101 13.82 -7.48 -51.36
CA ARG A 101 14.74 -6.34 -51.40
C ARG A 101 14.32 -5.39 -52.52
N GLU A 102 14.16 -4.13 -52.16
CA GLU A 102 14.01 -3.01 -53.08
C GLU A 102 15.22 -2.08 -52.83
N ASP A 103 16.19 -2.08 -53.73
CA ASP A 103 17.47 -1.37 -53.59
C ASP A 103 18.25 -1.73 -52.30
N GLU A 104 18.54 -0.74 -51.45
CA GLU A 104 19.18 -0.92 -50.15
C GLU A 104 18.18 -1.17 -49.01
N HIS A 105 16.88 -1.28 -49.32
CA HIS A 105 15.82 -1.49 -48.35
C HIS A 105 15.32 -2.93 -48.37
N VAL A 106 15.22 -3.52 -47.18
CA VAL A 106 14.81 -4.92 -46.98
C VAL A 106 13.59 -4.96 -46.08
N ARG A 107 12.54 -5.63 -46.56
CA ARG A 107 11.36 -5.95 -45.75
C ARG A 107 11.40 -7.43 -45.41
N VAL A 108 11.42 -7.78 -44.12
CA VAL A 108 11.45 -9.17 -43.68
C VAL A 108 10.02 -9.64 -43.37
N LEU A 109 9.60 -10.70 -44.03
CA LEU A 109 8.32 -11.37 -43.87
C LEU A 109 8.57 -12.75 -43.24
N ILE A 110 8.09 -12.95 -42.02
CA ILE A 110 8.21 -14.22 -41.30
C ILE A 110 6.83 -14.89 -41.30
N HIS A 111 6.67 -15.92 -42.12
CA HIS A 111 5.48 -16.76 -42.14
C HIS A 111 5.62 -17.88 -41.13
N VAL A 112 4.74 -17.88 -40.12
CA VAL A 112 4.73 -18.85 -39.02
C VAL A 112 3.47 -19.70 -39.12
N ASP A 113 3.64 -21.00 -39.28
CA ASP A 113 2.62 -21.99 -38.93
C ASP A 113 3.09 -22.68 -37.64
N LYS A 114 2.37 -22.45 -36.55
CA LYS A 114 2.70 -22.97 -35.22
C LYS A 114 2.57 -24.50 -35.13
N GLY A 115 1.79 -25.12 -36.03
CA GLY A 115 1.52 -26.55 -36.01
C GLY A 115 0.75 -27.00 -34.76
N ALA A 116 0.71 -28.32 -34.55
CA ALA A 116 0.11 -28.90 -33.35
C ALA A 116 0.99 -28.62 -32.12
N PRO A 117 0.41 -28.20 -30.99
CA PRO A 117 1.17 -28.00 -29.76
C PRO A 117 1.61 -29.34 -29.18
N VAL A 118 2.72 -29.31 -28.47
CA VAL A 118 3.14 -30.41 -27.60
C VAL A 118 2.14 -30.55 -26.45
N THR A 119 1.63 -31.75 -26.24
CA THR A 119 0.72 -32.08 -25.14
C THR A 119 1.38 -33.02 -24.14
N VAL A 120 1.02 -32.89 -22.86
CA VAL A 120 1.55 -33.77 -21.81
C VAL A 120 0.96 -35.17 -22.00
N ARG A 121 1.81 -36.12 -22.37
CA ARG A 121 1.44 -37.53 -22.56
C ARG A 121 1.45 -38.28 -21.23
N ARG A 122 2.50 -38.05 -20.43
CA ARG A 122 2.69 -38.65 -19.11
C ARG A 122 3.21 -37.60 -18.15
N GLU A 123 2.76 -37.69 -16.91
CA GLU A 123 3.28 -36.92 -15.79
C GLU A 123 3.53 -37.86 -14.63
N HIS A 124 4.68 -37.72 -14.00
CA HIS A 124 4.97 -38.25 -12.67
C HIS A 124 5.43 -37.06 -11.84
N ILE A 125 4.60 -36.67 -10.88
CA ILE A 125 4.82 -35.49 -10.04
C ILE A 125 4.53 -35.93 -8.62
N ASP A 126 5.58 -36.06 -7.83
CA ASP A 126 5.48 -36.69 -6.52
C ASP A 126 6.45 -36.05 -5.50
N ILE A 127 6.13 -36.20 -4.22
CA ILE A 127 6.99 -35.77 -3.12
C ILE A 127 7.20 -36.96 -2.18
N THR A 128 8.46 -37.28 -1.94
CA THR A 128 8.91 -38.30 -1.01
C THR A 128 9.33 -37.68 0.32
N GLY A 129 9.40 -38.50 1.37
CA GLY A 129 9.70 -38.05 2.73
C GLY A 129 8.45 -37.55 3.49
N PRO A 130 8.64 -36.88 4.65
CA PRO A 130 7.55 -36.49 5.55
C PRO A 130 6.54 -35.51 4.94
N ALA A 131 6.94 -34.73 3.92
CA ALA A 131 6.05 -33.79 3.24
C ALA A 131 4.87 -34.44 2.51
N ILE A 132 4.90 -35.76 2.28
CA ILE A 132 3.77 -36.48 1.68
C ILE A 132 2.49 -36.36 2.53
N TYR A 133 2.63 -36.18 3.85
CA TYR A 133 1.51 -36.02 4.78
C TYR A 133 1.06 -34.57 4.93
N ASP A 134 1.68 -33.62 4.23
CA ASP A 134 1.36 -32.20 4.33
C ASP A 134 0.25 -31.82 3.35
N GLN A 135 -0.95 -31.56 3.87
CA GLN A 135 -2.13 -31.30 3.04
C GLN A 135 -1.92 -30.15 2.04
N TYR A 136 -1.21 -29.08 2.42
CA TYR A 136 -0.99 -27.94 1.52
C TYR A 136 -0.10 -28.31 0.34
N LEU A 137 0.92 -29.16 0.56
CA LEU A 137 1.76 -29.66 -0.52
C LEU A 137 1.02 -30.65 -1.41
N GLN A 138 0.12 -31.47 -0.83
CA GLN A 138 -0.76 -32.33 -1.61
C GLN A 138 -1.72 -31.52 -2.49
N ASP A 139 -2.26 -30.42 -1.99
CA ASP A 139 -3.10 -29.51 -2.76
C ASP A 139 -2.29 -28.83 -3.89
N ASP A 140 -1.06 -28.39 -3.62
CA ASP A 140 -0.17 -27.81 -4.64
C ASP A 140 0.22 -28.83 -5.71
N LEU A 141 0.53 -30.07 -5.32
CA LEU A 141 0.76 -31.18 -6.23
C LEU A 141 -0.48 -31.48 -7.08
N ALA A 142 -1.67 -31.46 -6.49
CA ALA A 142 -2.96 -31.64 -7.15
C ALA A 142 -3.30 -30.47 -8.10
N ALA A 143 -2.85 -29.27 -7.79
CA ALA A 143 -3.01 -28.08 -8.61
C ALA A 143 -1.99 -27.95 -9.74
N PHE A 144 -0.90 -28.74 -9.73
CA PHE A 144 0.21 -28.63 -10.69
C PHE A 144 -0.29 -28.57 -12.14
N LYS A 145 0.28 -27.61 -12.90
CA LYS A 145 0.06 -27.44 -14.34
C LYS A 145 1.40 -27.43 -15.08
N PRO A 146 1.45 -27.96 -16.31
CA PRO A 146 0.35 -28.58 -17.07
C PRO A 146 0.05 -30.02 -16.63
N ARG A 147 -1.20 -30.45 -16.83
CA ARG A 147 -1.66 -31.84 -16.59
C ARG A 147 -1.64 -32.70 -17.84
N LYS A 148 -1.68 -34.04 -17.68
CA LYS A 148 -1.90 -35.00 -18.77
C LYS A 148 -3.05 -34.56 -19.69
N GLY A 149 -2.76 -34.50 -21.00
CA GLY A 149 -3.68 -34.05 -22.04
C GLY A 149 -3.72 -32.54 -22.27
N GLN A 150 -3.11 -31.73 -21.39
CA GLN A 150 -3.01 -30.29 -21.58
C GLN A 150 -1.78 -29.93 -22.44
N ARG A 151 -1.81 -28.74 -23.05
CA ARG A 151 -0.65 -28.17 -23.74
C ARG A 151 0.50 -27.98 -22.77
N PHE A 152 1.70 -28.37 -23.18
CA PHE A 152 2.91 -28.12 -22.41
C PHE A 152 3.36 -26.67 -22.59
N GLU A 153 3.16 -25.85 -21.56
CA GLU A 153 3.58 -24.43 -21.54
C GLU A 153 4.63 -24.22 -20.46
N HIS A 154 5.78 -23.67 -20.84
CA HIS A 154 6.96 -23.55 -19.96
C HIS A 154 6.67 -22.67 -18.76
N THR A 155 6.01 -21.54 -18.98
CA THR A 155 5.69 -20.58 -17.93
C THR A 155 4.83 -21.21 -16.85
N GLN A 156 3.84 -22.02 -17.23
CA GLN A 156 2.97 -22.72 -16.27
C GLN A 156 3.69 -23.85 -15.54
N TYR A 157 4.52 -24.62 -16.26
CA TYR A 157 5.34 -25.67 -15.68
C TYR A 157 6.33 -25.13 -14.63
N GLU A 158 7.08 -24.08 -14.99
CA GLU A 158 8.04 -23.45 -14.08
C GLU A 158 7.33 -22.77 -12.89
N ALA A 159 6.20 -22.10 -13.11
CA ALA A 159 5.42 -21.51 -12.03
C ALA A 159 4.92 -22.56 -11.03
N SER A 160 4.39 -23.70 -11.51
CA SER A 160 3.93 -24.78 -10.64
C SER A 160 5.08 -25.40 -9.85
N LYS A 161 6.24 -25.60 -10.50
CA LYS A 161 7.46 -26.08 -9.85
C LYS A 161 7.93 -25.13 -8.75
N ILE A 162 7.96 -23.83 -9.02
CA ILE A 162 8.34 -22.79 -8.05
C ILE A 162 7.37 -22.77 -6.86
N THR A 163 6.06 -22.88 -7.09
CA THR A 163 5.05 -22.91 -6.02
C THR A 163 5.35 -24.03 -5.01
N ILE A 164 5.59 -25.25 -5.49
CA ILE A 164 5.90 -26.40 -4.62
C ILE A 164 7.24 -26.18 -3.89
N THR A 165 8.29 -25.79 -4.60
CA THR A 165 9.61 -25.56 -3.97
C THR A 165 9.55 -24.45 -2.91
N ARG A 166 8.80 -23.37 -3.17
CA ARG A 166 8.59 -22.31 -2.19
C ARG A 166 7.80 -22.82 -0.99
N ARG A 167 6.75 -23.60 -1.21
CA ARG A 167 5.93 -24.20 -0.14
C ARG A 167 6.73 -25.14 0.75
N LEU A 168 7.65 -25.92 0.18
CA LEU A 168 8.59 -26.75 0.93
C LEU A 168 9.45 -25.88 1.87
N ALA A 169 10.10 -24.84 1.34
CA ALA A 169 10.92 -23.92 2.13
C ALA A 169 10.12 -23.17 3.21
N GLU A 170 8.95 -22.63 2.85
CA GLU A 170 8.05 -21.90 3.74
C GLU A 170 7.62 -22.73 4.96
N ARG A 171 7.56 -24.07 4.81
CA ARG A 171 7.10 -25.02 5.83
C ARG A 171 8.23 -25.76 6.54
N GLY A 172 9.47 -25.39 6.24
CA GLY A 172 10.67 -25.87 6.93
C GLY A 172 11.29 -27.13 6.35
N TYR A 173 11.06 -27.44 5.08
CA TYR A 173 11.76 -28.52 4.38
C TYR A 173 13.00 -27.95 3.67
N PHE A 174 14.00 -27.53 4.46
CA PHE A 174 15.19 -26.85 3.93
C PHE A 174 16.14 -27.77 3.15
N ASP A 175 16.10 -29.06 3.46
CA ASP A 175 16.91 -30.08 2.78
C ASP A 175 16.23 -30.59 1.52
N ALA A 176 15.11 -29.98 1.11
CA ALA A 176 14.35 -30.46 -0.02
C ALA A 176 15.12 -30.28 -1.33
N ASP A 177 15.22 -31.36 -2.10
CA ASP A 177 15.90 -31.36 -3.40
C ASP A 177 15.17 -32.29 -4.38
N TYR A 178 15.52 -32.21 -5.66
CA TYR A 178 14.97 -33.05 -6.70
C TYR A 178 15.69 -34.40 -6.74
N THR A 179 14.94 -35.49 -6.59
CA THR A 179 15.43 -36.83 -6.96
C THR A 179 15.23 -37.09 -8.44
N GLN A 180 14.19 -36.50 -9.04
CA GLN A 180 13.98 -36.46 -10.49
C GLN A 180 13.62 -35.03 -10.92
N ARG A 181 14.33 -34.53 -11.94
CA ARG A 181 14.10 -33.20 -12.52
C ARG A 181 14.24 -33.24 -14.03
N GLN A 182 13.29 -33.87 -14.71
CA GLN A 182 13.34 -33.99 -16.16
C GLN A 182 12.00 -33.73 -16.84
N VAL A 183 12.08 -33.11 -18.01
CA VAL A 183 10.98 -33.05 -18.97
C VAL A 183 11.54 -33.47 -20.32
N GLN A 184 10.93 -34.48 -20.92
CA GLN A 184 11.35 -35.02 -22.21
C GLN A 184 10.32 -34.64 -23.26
N ILE A 185 10.79 -34.00 -24.34
CA ILE A 185 9.92 -33.53 -25.43
C ILE A 185 10.19 -34.38 -26.66
N THR A 186 9.22 -35.22 -27.00
CA THR A 186 9.24 -36.05 -28.20
C THR A 186 8.60 -35.28 -29.34
N ARG A 187 9.44 -34.61 -30.14
CA ARG A 187 8.98 -33.78 -31.27
C ARG A 187 8.12 -34.57 -32.26
N ALA A 188 8.53 -35.76 -32.67
CA ALA A 188 7.79 -36.54 -33.68
C ALA A 188 6.31 -36.80 -33.28
N ASP A 189 6.04 -36.95 -31.99
CA ASP A 189 4.71 -37.25 -31.45
C ASP A 189 3.95 -36.02 -30.94
N ASN A 190 4.57 -34.83 -30.96
CA ASN A 190 4.12 -33.63 -30.24
C ASN A 190 3.74 -33.96 -28.77
N ALA A 191 4.62 -34.70 -28.08
CA ALA A 191 4.36 -35.21 -26.74
C ALA A 191 5.44 -34.76 -25.74
N ALA A 192 5.01 -34.39 -24.53
CA ALA A 192 5.88 -34.13 -23.38
C ALA A 192 5.65 -35.19 -22.29
N ASP A 193 6.74 -35.72 -21.74
CA ASP A 193 6.72 -36.58 -20.56
C ASP A 193 7.43 -35.85 -19.41
N ILE A 194 6.69 -35.55 -18.35
CA ILE A 194 7.17 -34.86 -17.15
C ILE A 194 7.50 -35.90 -16.08
N ASP A 195 8.68 -35.81 -15.50
CA ASP A 195 9.09 -36.65 -14.37
C ASP A 195 9.82 -35.76 -13.34
N LEU A 196 9.06 -35.42 -12.31
CA LEU A 196 9.41 -34.53 -11.23
C LEU A 196 9.15 -35.22 -9.90
N THR A 197 10.22 -35.43 -9.14
CA THR A 197 10.10 -35.96 -7.79
C THR A 197 10.97 -35.14 -6.86
N TRP A 198 10.37 -34.62 -5.80
CA TRP A 198 11.11 -33.99 -4.71
C TRP A 198 11.35 -35.03 -3.61
N ASP A 199 12.53 -35.03 -3.03
CA ASP A 199 12.72 -35.52 -1.66
C ASP A 199 12.60 -34.32 -0.74
N SER A 200 11.65 -34.37 0.19
CA SER A 200 11.45 -33.29 1.15
C SER A 200 12.50 -33.22 2.25
N GLY A 201 13.33 -34.27 2.40
CA GLY A 201 14.25 -34.37 3.51
C GLY A 201 13.51 -34.39 4.85
N ARG A 202 14.08 -33.77 5.89
CA ARG A 202 13.39 -33.63 7.18
C ARG A 202 12.65 -32.30 7.28
N ARG A 203 11.60 -32.29 8.10
CA ARG A 203 10.92 -31.05 8.49
C ARG A 203 11.60 -30.45 9.71
N TYR A 204 12.00 -29.19 9.61
CA TYR A 204 12.62 -28.44 10.69
C TYR A 204 11.61 -27.75 11.60
N ASN A 205 12.05 -27.42 12.81
CA ASN A 205 11.30 -26.73 13.83
C ASN A 205 11.83 -25.31 14.04
N MET A 206 11.00 -24.45 14.64
CA MET A 206 11.41 -23.13 15.09
C MET A 206 12.32 -23.27 16.31
N GLY A 207 13.54 -22.78 16.21
CA GLY A 207 14.50 -22.77 17.30
C GLY A 207 14.50 -21.45 18.10
N PRO A 208 15.55 -21.23 18.91
CA PRO A 208 15.70 -20.04 19.73
C PRO A 208 15.97 -18.79 18.88
N VAL A 209 15.48 -17.65 19.35
CA VAL A 209 15.68 -16.33 18.72
C VAL A 209 16.78 -15.57 19.44
N ARG A 210 17.69 -14.97 18.67
CA ARG A 210 18.78 -14.14 19.20
C ARG A 210 18.68 -12.73 18.62
N PHE A 211 18.42 -11.75 19.47
CA PHE A 211 18.39 -10.35 19.07
C PHE A 211 19.78 -9.72 19.19
N HIS A 212 20.33 -9.24 18.08
CA HIS A 212 21.60 -8.51 18.04
C HIS A 212 21.34 -7.01 17.96
N GLN A 213 21.58 -6.32 19.09
CA GLN A 213 21.33 -4.88 19.27
C GLN A 213 22.18 -4.33 20.43
N ASP A 214 22.32 -3.00 20.54
CA ASP A 214 23.30 -2.34 21.42
C ASP A 214 22.73 -1.45 22.54
N TYR A 215 21.41 -1.32 22.68
CA TYR A 215 20.80 -0.27 23.52
C TYR A 215 19.62 -0.71 24.38
N PHE A 216 18.67 -1.46 23.81
CA PHE A 216 17.47 -1.91 24.49
C PHE A 216 17.78 -3.04 25.48
N VAL A 217 16.87 -3.27 26.41
CA VAL A 217 16.95 -4.45 27.29
C VAL A 217 16.58 -5.70 26.49
N ASP A 218 17.31 -6.80 26.68
CA ASP A 218 17.18 -8.01 25.84
C ASP A 218 15.74 -8.55 25.82
N LYS A 219 15.08 -8.56 26.98
CA LYS A 219 13.71 -9.08 27.15
C LYS A 219 12.61 -8.21 26.55
N LEU A 220 12.93 -7.06 25.97
CA LEU A 220 11.92 -6.15 25.41
C LEU A 220 11.17 -6.79 24.23
N PHE A 221 11.86 -7.63 23.46
CA PHE A 221 11.35 -8.18 22.20
C PHE A 221 10.86 -9.62 22.32
N ASP A 222 11.19 -10.34 23.39
CA ASP A 222 10.73 -11.72 23.63
C ASP A 222 9.21 -11.88 23.46
N PRO A 223 8.34 -10.97 23.96
CA PRO A 223 6.89 -11.11 23.78
C PRO A 223 6.42 -11.01 22.32
N LEU A 224 7.26 -10.49 21.40
CA LEU A 224 6.94 -10.38 19.97
C LEU A 224 7.22 -11.68 19.22
N VAL A 225 7.87 -12.66 19.85
CA VAL A 225 8.15 -13.97 19.27
C VAL A 225 6.89 -14.83 19.38
N TYR A 226 6.14 -14.91 18.27
CA TYR A 226 4.83 -15.58 18.20
C TYR A 226 4.89 -17.10 17.99
N TRP A 227 5.92 -17.75 18.52
CA TRP A 227 6.04 -19.20 18.43
C TRP A 227 6.73 -19.78 19.67
N GLU A 228 6.37 -21.02 19.94
CA GLU A 228 7.06 -21.85 20.91
C GLU A 228 8.24 -22.55 20.22
N GLN A 229 9.38 -22.62 20.91
CA GLN A 229 10.52 -23.40 20.45
C GLN A 229 10.11 -24.87 20.28
N GLY A 230 10.59 -25.51 19.23
CA GLY A 230 10.24 -26.90 18.86
C GLY A 230 8.93 -27.02 18.08
N SER A 231 8.14 -25.95 17.94
CA SER A 231 7.00 -25.96 17.02
C SER A 231 7.47 -26.00 15.57
N TYR A 232 6.69 -26.59 14.66
CA TYR A 232 7.08 -26.67 13.24
C TYR A 232 7.48 -25.31 12.66
N TYR A 233 8.54 -25.31 11.86
CA TYR A 233 8.98 -24.13 11.16
C TYR A 233 7.89 -23.64 10.21
N HIS A 234 7.69 -22.32 10.19
CA HIS A 234 6.80 -21.67 9.24
C HIS A 234 7.26 -20.24 8.99
N GLU A 235 7.56 -19.88 7.73
CA GLU A 235 8.08 -18.55 7.36
C GLU A 235 7.15 -17.41 7.79
N GLY A 236 5.82 -17.60 7.71
CA GLY A 236 4.85 -16.61 8.20
C GLY A 236 4.99 -16.21 9.67
N LYS A 237 5.63 -17.04 10.53
CA LYS A 237 5.97 -16.64 11.92
C LYS A 237 7.07 -15.58 11.94
N LEU A 238 8.06 -15.71 11.06
CA LEU A 238 9.14 -14.73 10.89
C LEU A 238 8.63 -13.43 10.28
N ASP A 239 7.73 -13.52 9.31
CA ASP A 239 7.11 -12.33 8.71
C ASP A 239 6.30 -11.54 9.74
N ARG A 240 5.53 -12.23 10.60
CA ARG A 240 4.83 -11.58 11.71
C ARG A 240 5.79 -10.88 12.66
N LEU A 241 6.91 -11.52 13.04
CA LEU A 241 7.94 -10.88 13.86
C LEU A 241 8.52 -9.64 13.16
N ARG A 242 8.82 -9.72 11.86
CA ARG A 242 9.30 -8.58 11.06
C ARG A 242 8.30 -7.43 11.08
N GLN A 243 7.01 -7.72 10.88
CA GLN A 243 5.94 -6.74 10.92
C GLN A 243 5.85 -6.08 12.31
N SER A 244 5.85 -6.86 13.39
CA SER A 244 5.83 -6.33 14.77
C SER A 244 7.03 -5.43 15.04
N LEU A 245 8.26 -5.84 14.68
CA LEU A 245 9.47 -5.03 14.84
C LEU A 245 9.44 -3.74 13.99
N THR A 246 8.83 -3.80 12.81
CA THR A 246 8.67 -2.64 11.92
C THR A 246 7.67 -1.64 12.51
N LYS A 247 6.54 -2.11 13.05
CA LYS A 247 5.55 -1.27 13.75
C LYS A 247 6.13 -0.53 14.96
N LEU A 248 7.18 -1.06 15.60
CA LEU A 248 7.86 -0.35 16.69
C LEU A 248 8.60 0.90 16.23
N ASP A 249 9.00 1.01 14.96
CA ASP A 249 9.76 2.14 14.41
C ASP A 249 11.03 2.49 15.23
N TYR A 250 11.62 1.50 15.92
CA TYR A 250 12.88 1.66 16.65
C TYR A 250 14.11 1.48 15.75
N PHE A 251 13.94 0.77 14.64
CA PHE A 251 15.03 0.25 13.82
C PHE A 251 14.91 0.72 12.37
N SER A 252 16.03 1.09 11.77
CA SER A 252 16.10 1.43 10.34
C SER A 252 16.43 0.22 9.48
N VAL A 253 17.01 -0.81 10.07
CA VAL A 253 17.30 -2.10 9.42
C VAL A 253 16.86 -3.21 10.37
N ILE A 254 16.05 -4.13 9.83
CA ILE A 254 15.57 -5.34 10.51
C ILE A 254 15.92 -6.49 9.58
N ASP A 255 16.89 -7.30 9.98
CA ASP A 255 17.35 -8.45 9.23
C ASP A 255 17.14 -9.71 10.07
N ILE A 256 16.28 -10.61 9.58
CA ILE A 256 15.87 -11.83 10.27
C ILE A 256 16.39 -12.99 9.44
N GLN A 257 17.34 -13.73 9.99
CA GLN A 257 18.04 -14.81 9.31
C GLN A 257 17.80 -16.13 10.04
N PRO A 258 16.94 -17.02 9.52
CA PRO A 258 16.93 -18.41 9.98
C PRO A 258 18.27 -19.08 9.58
N ARG A 259 18.82 -19.92 10.45
CA ARG A 259 20.09 -20.62 10.23
C ARG A 259 19.91 -22.14 10.22
N PRO A 260 19.34 -22.73 9.15
CA PRO A 260 19.17 -24.19 9.04
C PRO A 260 20.49 -24.94 9.14
N ASP A 261 21.59 -24.31 8.71
CA ASP A 261 22.96 -24.80 8.82
C ASP A 261 23.41 -25.03 10.28
N GLN A 262 22.75 -24.37 11.23
CA GLN A 262 23.03 -24.46 12.67
C GLN A 262 21.89 -25.11 13.45
N ALA A 263 21.00 -25.85 12.78
CA ALA A 263 19.95 -26.58 13.46
C ALA A 263 20.52 -27.61 14.43
N ASP A 264 19.89 -27.74 15.59
CA ASP A 264 20.32 -28.72 16.60
C ASP A 264 19.94 -30.17 16.22
N GLU A 265 20.24 -31.12 17.11
CA GLU A 265 19.91 -32.54 16.92
C GLU A 265 18.40 -32.79 16.75
N ASN A 266 17.55 -31.94 17.34
CA ASN A 266 16.10 -32.01 17.23
C ASN A 266 15.55 -31.34 15.95
N GLY A 267 16.42 -30.69 15.15
CA GLY A 267 16.02 -29.93 13.97
C GLY A 267 15.47 -28.54 14.31
N ASP A 268 15.75 -28.01 15.50
CA ASP A 268 15.39 -26.65 15.89
C ASP A 268 16.32 -25.65 15.20
N VAL A 269 15.76 -24.81 14.32
CA VAL A 269 16.53 -23.82 13.56
C VAL A 269 16.67 -22.52 14.33
N PRO A 270 17.88 -22.12 14.78
CA PRO A 270 18.06 -20.83 15.43
C PRO A 270 17.79 -19.68 14.45
N VAL A 271 17.29 -18.57 14.97
CA VAL A 271 16.95 -17.37 14.20
C VAL A 271 17.74 -16.19 14.76
N ASP A 272 18.64 -15.65 13.95
CA ASP A 272 19.40 -14.44 14.29
C ASP A 272 18.66 -13.21 13.78
N VAL A 273 18.42 -12.23 14.67
CA VAL A 273 17.70 -11.00 14.38
C VAL A 273 18.64 -9.81 14.56
N ASN A 274 19.19 -9.33 13.45
CA ASN A 274 20.10 -8.19 13.42
C ASN A 274 19.33 -6.88 13.33
N LEU A 275 19.50 -6.01 14.33
CA LEU A 275 18.74 -4.78 14.47
C LEU A 275 19.66 -3.56 14.48
N THR A 276 19.45 -2.65 13.53
CA THR A 276 20.14 -1.35 13.51
C THR A 276 19.19 -0.25 13.94
N ARG A 277 19.55 0.51 14.98
CA ARG A 277 18.72 1.59 15.52
C ARG A 277 18.49 2.71 14.52
N ALA A 278 17.23 3.13 14.41
CA ALA A 278 16.87 4.32 13.67
C ALA A 278 17.27 5.59 14.43
N LYS A 279 17.32 6.73 13.73
CA LYS A 279 17.50 8.04 14.37
C LYS A 279 16.41 8.25 15.42
N ARG A 280 16.81 8.61 16.63
CA ARG A 280 15.94 8.67 17.82
C ARG A 280 14.79 9.67 17.73
N THR A 281 14.90 10.71 16.89
CA THR A 281 13.99 11.86 16.92
C THR A 281 13.55 12.24 15.53
N ILE A 282 12.23 12.40 15.38
CA ILE A 282 11.58 12.91 14.19
C ILE A 282 11.08 14.31 14.53
N TYR A 283 11.39 15.26 13.66
CA TYR A 283 10.88 16.61 13.73
C TYR A 283 9.91 16.83 12.57
N THR A 284 8.73 17.33 12.88
CA THR A 284 7.71 17.65 11.88
C THR A 284 7.42 19.14 11.95
N ALA A 285 7.36 19.79 10.79
CA ALA A 285 6.94 21.17 10.65
C ALA A 285 6.02 21.27 9.44
N GLY A 286 4.96 22.07 9.56
CA GLY A 286 4.02 22.27 8.47
C GLY A 286 3.21 23.55 8.63
N LEU A 287 2.54 23.95 7.56
CA LEU A 287 1.54 25.00 7.58
C LEU A 287 0.14 24.36 7.67
N SER A 288 -0.82 25.09 8.22
CA SER A 288 -2.23 24.72 8.25
C SER A 288 -3.10 25.90 7.84
N TYR A 289 -4.24 25.61 7.24
CA TYR A 289 -5.28 26.59 6.97
C TYR A 289 -6.63 25.90 7.08
N GLY A 290 -7.56 26.54 7.77
CA GLY A 290 -8.96 26.15 7.80
C GLY A 290 -9.82 27.40 7.70
N SER A 291 -10.98 27.28 7.06
CA SER A 291 -11.96 28.38 6.95
C SER A 291 -12.31 28.99 8.32
N GLU A 292 -12.26 28.18 9.38
CA GLU A 292 -12.71 28.54 10.73
C GLU A 292 -11.56 28.79 11.70
N SER A 293 -10.50 28.00 11.62
CA SER A 293 -9.31 28.16 12.46
C SER A 293 -8.41 29.30 11.96
N GLY A 294 -8.56 29.70 10.70
CA GLY A 294 -7.64 30.58 9.99
C GLY A 294 -6.31 29.90 9.63
N PRO A 295 -5.33 30.69 9.14
CA PRO A 295 -3.97 30.20 8.89
C PRO A 295 -3.27 29.84 10.21
N GLY A 296 -2.37 28.87 10.12
CA GLY A 296 -1.61 28.36 11.26
C GLY A 296 -0.35 27.61 10.88
N VAL A 297 0.37 27.18 11.91
CA VAL A 297 1.58 26.36 11.82
C VAL A 297 1.42 25.11 12.68
N ARG A 298 2.00 24.01 12.21
CA ARG A 298 2.05 22.73 12.92
C ARG A 298 3.50 22.37 13.21
N GLY A 299 3.75 21.92 14.43
CA GLY A 299 5.05 21.45 14.89
C GLY A 299 4.92 20.11 15.62
N GLY A 300 5.86 19.21 15.40
CA GLY A 300 5.87 17.89 16.01
C GLY A 300 7.28 17.46 16.42
N ILE A 301 7.39 16.86 17.60
CA ILE A 301 8.60 16.18 18.05
C ILE A 301 8.19 14.79 18.51
N GLU A 302 8.65 13.78 17.79
CA GLU A 302 8.51 12.38 18.18
C GLU A 302 9.87 11.81 18.59
N ARG A 303 9.93 11.27 19.81
CA ARG A 303 11.02 10.44 20.30
C ARG A 303 10.61 8.97 20.10
N ARG A 304 11.16 8.35 19.06
CA ARG A 304 11.00 6.91 18.77
C ARG A 304 11.32 6.03 19.96
N PHE A 305 12.26 6.45 20.80
CA PHE A 305 12.52 5.86 22.11
C PHE A 305 13.15 6.89 23.07
N LEU A 306 12.76 6.83 24.33
CA LEU A 306 13.25 7.68 25.42
C LEU A 306 14.29 6.99 26.30
N ASN A 307 14.22 5.67 26.42
CA ASN A 307 15.10 4.86 27.26
C ASN A 307 15.27 3.46 26.64
N ASN A 308 16.09 2.63 27.27
CA ASN A 308 16.34 1.25 26.86
C ASN A 308 15.14 0.30 27.08
N ARG A 309 14.04 0.75 27.69
CA ARG A 309 12.79 0.00 27.84
C ARG A 309 11.78 0.27 26.70
N GLY A 310 12.17 1.04 25.67
CA GLY A 310 11.31 1.31 24.52
C GLY A 310 10.20 2.33 24.78
N HIS A 311 10.25 3.13 25.85
CA HIS A 311 9.22 4.15 26.06
C HIS A 311 9.27 5.21 24.95
N LYS A 312 8.13 5.67 24.46
CA LYS A 312 8.02 6.71 23.43
C LYS A 312 7.45 8.01 23.99
N MET A 313 7.75 9.11 23.32
CA MET A 313 7.08 10.39 23.58
C MET A 313 6.81 11.11 22.28
N ASN A 314 5.61 11.64 22.14
CA ASN A 314 5.19 12.42 20.99
C ASN A 314 4.52 13.71 21.48
N THR A 315 5.01 14.84 20.99
CA THR A 315 4.45 16.17 21.26
C THR A 315 4.08 16.83 19.95
N GLN A 316 2.82 17.26 19.84
CA GLN A 316 2.25 17.91 18.67
C GLN A 316 1.66 19.27 19.07
N LEU A 317 2.01 20.30 18.31
CA LEU A 317 1.51 21.66 18.44
C LEU A 317 0.81 22.04 17.13
N ASP A 318 -0.44 22.47 17.23
CA ASP A 318 -1.15 23.18 16.18
C ASP A 318 -1.43 24.60 16.69
N TYR A 319 -0.87 25.60 16.03
CA TYR A 319 -1.05 27.01 16.38
C TYR A 319 -1.64 27.74 15.18
N ALA A 320 -2.95 27.92 15.19
CA ALA A 320 -3.70 28.69 14.22
C ALA A 320 -4.26 29.98 14.83
N GLN A 321 -4.73 30.90 13.98
CA GLN A 321 -5.25 32.20 14.38
C GLN A 321 -6.37 32.10 15.45
N LYS A 322 -7.36 31.23 15.21
CA LYS A 322 -8.56 31.06 16.06
C LYS A 322 -8.53 29.77 16.89
N ARG A 323 -7.53 28.90 16.70
CA ARG A 323 -7.43 27.59 17.37
C ARG A 323 -6.01 27.23 17.72
N LYS A 324 -5.78 26.77 18.95
CA LYS A 324 -4.48 26.34 19.44
C LYS A 324 -4.64 25.01 20.16
N SER A 325 -3.79 24.05 19.84
CA SER A 325 -3.80 22.71 20.43
C SER A 325 -2.38 22.25 20.72
N LEU A 326 -2.14 21.79 21.94
CA LEU A 326 -0.90 21.14 22.34
C LEU A 326 -1.25 19.77 22.91
N VAL A 327 -0.77 18.71 22.26
CA VAL A 327 -0.95 17.33 22.72
C VAL A 327 0.42 16.74 22.99
N THR A 328 0.63 16.24 24.20
CA THR A 328 1.82 15.47 24.57
C THR A 328 1.38 14.09 25.04
N SER A 329 1.99 13.05 24.49
CA SER A 329 1.73 11.67 24.85
C SER A 329 3.01 10.93 25.17
N TYR A 330 2.95 10.10 26.20
CA TYR A 330 4.01 9.20 26.63
C TYR A 330 3.48 7.77 26.55
N ARG A 331 4.17 6.91 25.81
CA ARG A 331 3.73 5.53 25.58
C ARG A 331 4.74 4.54 26.14
N ILE A 332 4.23 3.52 26.83
CA ILE A 332 5.01 2.41 27.37
C ILE A 332 4.60 1.15 26.61
N PRO A 333 5.55 0.40 26.03
CA PRO A 333 5.29 -0.87 25.40
C PRO A 333 4.54 -1.83 26.33
N ALA A 334 3.48 -2.46 25.85
CA ALA A 334 2.66 -3.38 26.63
C ALA A 334 2.30 -4.61 25.78
N PHE A 335 3.29 -5.46 25.51
CA PHE A 335 3.14 -6.63 24.62
C PHE A 335 2.64 -7.90 25.33
N ASN A 336 2.47 -7.85 26.66
CA ASN A 336 1.90 -8.99 27.38
C ASN A 336 0.41 -9.13 27.02
N TRP A 337 0.05 -10.32 26.52
CA TRP A 337 -1.30 -10.77 26.07
C TRP A 337 -1.80 -10.18 24.76
N PHE A 338 -1.72 -8.87 24.56
CA PHE A 338 -2.10 -8.19 23.32
C PHE A 338 -1.08 -7.11 22.99
N ASP A 339 -0.56 -7.11 21.76
CA ASP A 339 0.33 -6.08 21.25
C ASP A 339 -0.31 -4.70 21.39
N GLY A 340 0.39 -3.78 22.04
CA GLY A 340 -0.15 -2.45 22.27
C GLY A 340 0.64 -1.64 23.27
N TRP A 341 -0.03 -0.65 23.87
CA TRP A 341 0.64 0.41 24.62
C TRP A 341 -0.18 0.81 25.84
N TYR A 342 0.50 1.10 26.95
CA TYR A 342 -0.02 2.04 27.94
C TYR A 342 0.30 3.46 27.47
N THR A 343 -0.69 4.34 27.43
CA THR A 343 -0.51 5.74 27.02
C THR A 343 -0.97 6.68 28.11
N PHE A 344 -0.13 7.67 28.42
CA PHE A 344 -0.48 8.83 29.22
C PHE A 344 -0.40 10.06 28.33
N ALA A 345 -1.50 10.79 28.18
CA ALA A 345 -1.54 11.98 27.34
C ALA A 345 -2.10 13.19 28.11
N ALA A 346 -1.57 14.36 27.77
CA ALA A 346 -2.05 15.65 28.19
C ALA A 346 -2.36 16.47 26.94
N SER A 347 -3.52 17.12 26.94
CA SER A 347 -4.01 17.96 25.85
C SER A 347 -4.45 19.30 26.41
N ALA A 348 -3.94 20.38 25.83
CA ALA A 348 -4.41 21.75 26.08
C ALA A 348 -5.00 22.30 24.78
N TYR A 349 -6.23 22.79 24.83
CA TYR A 349 -6.95 23.29 23.66
C TYR A 349 -7.56 24.66 23.96
N ASP A 350 -7.45 25.56 23.01
CA ASP A 350 -7.99 26.91 23.04
C ASP A 350 -8.62 27.21 21.68
N GLU A 351 -9.89 27.62 21.68
CA GLU A 351 -10.65 28.00 20.50
C GLU A 351 -11.35 29.33 20.77
N GLN A 352 -11.05 30.33 19.95
CA GLN A 352 -11.55 31.69 20.05
C GLN A 352 -12.10 32.10 18.69
N THR A 353 -13.40 31.89 18.51
CA THR A 353 -14.14 32.32 17.31
C THR A 353 -14.98 33.55 17.63
N ASP A 354 -15.74 34.01 16.64
CA ASP A 354 -16.61 35.17 16.78
C ASP A 354 -17.85 34.86 17.65
N TYR A 355 -18.12 33.59 17.95
CA TYR A 355 -19.30 33.15 18.70
C TYR A 355 -18.99 32.28 19.92
N ILE A 356 -17.80 31.66 20.01
CA ILE A 356 -17.41 30.83 21.15
C ILE A 356 -15.98 31.14 21.61
N ASP A 357 -15.80 31.22 22.92
CA ASP A 357 -14.50 31.22 23.59
C ASP A 357 -14.44 30.01 24.51
N LEU A 358 -13.66 29.01 24.11
CA LEU A 358 -13.54 27.71 24.74
C LEU A 358 -12.09 27.41 25.07
N ARG A 359 -11.84 26.96 26.30
CA ARG A 359 -10.54 26.39 26.68
C ARG A 359 -10.74 25.11 27.46
N ASN A 360 -9.98 24.08 27.11
CA ASN A 360 -9.97 22.85 27.89
C ASN A 360 -8.58 22.30 28.13
N PHE A 361 -8.49 21.52 29.20
CA PHE A 361 -7.36 20.69 29.53
C PHE A 361 -7.84 19.27 29.77
N LYS A 362 -7.21 18.31 29.10
CA LYS A 362 -7.58 16.90 29.16
C LYS A 362 -6.38 16.02 29.47
N LEU A 363 -6.50 15.19 30.49
CA LEU A 363 -5.57 14.10 30.79
C LEU A 363 -6.21 12.77 30.40
N ILE A 364 -5.41 11.87 29.83
CA ILE A 364 -5.84 10.55 29.36
C ILE A 364 -4.84 9.52 29.87
N ALA A 365 -5.34 8.49 30.52
CA ALA A 365 -4.59 7.26 30.79
C ALA A 365 -5.29 6.11 30.08
N SER A 366 -4.59 5.38 29.22
CA SER A 366 -5.21 4.32 28.40
C SER A 366 -4.33 3.09 28.22
N ARG A 367 -4.98 1.98 27.86
CA ARG A 367 -4.37 0.74 27.36
C ARG A 367 -5.00 0.42 26.01
N SER A 368 -4.19 0.39 24.96
CA SER A 368 -4.58 -0.07 23.62
C SER A 368 -4.10 -1.50 23.39
N GLY A 369 -4.85 -2.37 22.73
CA GLY A 369 -4.42 -3.72 22.36
C GLY A 369 -4.99 -4.18 21.01
N GLU A 370 -4.14 -4.76 20.17
CA GLU A 370 -4.51 -5.44 18.92
C GLU A 370 -5.11 -6.81 19.29
N ILE A 371 -6.42 -6.98 19.11
CA ILE A 371 -7.12 -8.23 19.42
C ILE A 371 -6.86 -9.26 18.31
N ASN A 372 -6.84 -8.80 17.06
CA ASN A 372 -6.48 -9.57 15.87
C ASN A 372 -5.96 -8.61 14.79
N GLU A 373 -5.76 -9.11 13.56
CA GLU A 373 -5.24 -8.35 12.42
C GLU A 373 -6.12 -7.16 11.99
N HIS A 374 -7.38 -7.10 12.40
CA HIS A 374 -8.32 -6.05 12.02
C HIS A 374 -8.84 -5.21 13.19
N TRP A 375 -8.90 -5.78 14.39
CA TRP A 375 -9.51 -5.16 15.57
C TRP A 375 -8.47 -4.64 16.56
N THR A 376 -8.60 -3.38 16.92
CA THR A 376 -7.87 -2.75 18.02
C THR A 376 -8.87 -2.21 19.05
N ALA A 377 -8.62 -2.47 20.33
CA ALA A 377 -9.44 -1.93 21.41
C ALA A 377 -8.61 -1.00 22.31
N ILE A 378 -9.22 0.09 22.77
CA ILE A 378 -8.60 1.07 23.67
C ILE A 378 -9.54 1.31 24.85
N ALA A 379 -9.09 0.95 26.05
CA ALA A 379 -9.74 1.33 27.29
C ALA A 379 -9.00 2.52 27.92
N SER A 380 -9.72 3.54 28.35
CA SER A 380 -9.12 4.76 28.89
C SER A 380 -9.93 5.38 30.01
N VAL A 381 -9.26 6.13 30.88
CA VAL A 381 -9.87 7.06 31.84
C VAL A 381 -9.43 8.46 31.44
N ASN A 382 -10.39 9.37 31.35
CA ASN A 382 -10.18 10.74 30.91
C ASN A 382 -10.53 11.68 32.07
N ALA A 383 -9.71 12.70 32.29
CA ALA A 383 -10.04 13.83 33.15
C ALA A 383 -10.04 15.09 32.29
N LEU A 384 -11.20 15.71 32.12
CA LEU A 384 -11.44 16.88 31.29
C LEU A 384 -11.87 18.04 32.17
N ARG A 385 -11.22 19.19 32.02
CA ARG A 385 -11.74 20.45 32.55
C ARG A 385 -11.91 21.43 31.40
N GLU A 386 -13.12 21.92 31.22
CA GLU A 386 -13.46 22.85 30.15
C GLU A 386 -14.13 24.08 30.72
N ARG A 387 -13.79 25.24 30.16
CA ARG A 387 -14.51 26.48 30.34
C ARG A 387 -14.94 27.00 28.98
N TRP A 388 -16.15 27.51 28.90
CA TRP A 388 -16.66 28.07 27.66
C TRP A 388 -17.64 29.20 27.91
N ARG A 389 -17.77 30.09 26.94
CA ARG A 389 -18.85 31.07 26.86
C ARG A 389 -19.24 31.26 25.41
N TYR A 390 -20.49 31.64 25.21
CA TYR A 390 -21.01 32.00 23.90
C TYR A 390 -21.24 33.52 23.84
N ALA A 391 -21.05 34.11 22.66
CA ALA A 391 -21.31 35.53 22.44
C ALA A 391 -22.81 35.84 22.51
N SER A 392 -23.19 37.05 22.94
CA SER A 392 -24.57 37.55 22.81
C SER A 392 -24.52 38.66 21.76
N GLY A 393 -25.10 38.45 20.58
CA GLY A 393 -24.81 39.28 19.42
C GLY A 393 -23.45 38.95 18.81
N THR A 394 -22.74 40.00 18.41
CA THR A 394 -21.34 39.99 17.96
C THR A 394 -20.35 40.31 19.08
N GLU A 395 -20.84 40.43 20.32
CA GLU A 395 -20.02 40.86 21.44
C GLU A 395 -20.10 39.84 22.60
N PHE A 396 -19.03 39.79 23.40
CA PHE A 396 -18.98 39.02 24.64
C PHE A 396 -19.28 39.89 25.88
N THR A 397 -19.78 41.11 25.67
CA THR A 397 -20.32 41.99 26.71
C THR A 397 -21.47 41.22 27.39
N ASP A 398 -21.31 40.92 28.67
CA ASP A 398 -22.21 40.10 29.52
C ASP A 398 -22.16 38.56 29.36
N ALA A 399 -21.26 38.01 28.53
CA ALA A 399 -21.12 36.56 28.39
C ALA A 399 -20.44 35.92 29.64
N VAL A 400 -21.20 35.10 30.38
CA VAL A 400 -20.72 34.36 31.57
C VAL A 400 -20.00 33.07 31.15
N TYR A 401 -18.84 32.80 31.76
CA TYR A 401 -18.18 31.52 31.59
C TYR A 401 -18.89 30.41 32.36
N ASN A 402 -19.24 29.36 31.63
CA ASN A 402 -19.56 28.07 32.21
C ASN A 402 -18.28 27.25 32.38
N THR A 403 -18.27 26.36 33.38
CA THR A 403 -17.16 25.44 33.63
C THR A 403 -17.70 24.06 33.93
N SER A 404 -17.02 23.03 33.43
CA SER A 404 -17.32 21.63 33.73
C SER A 404 -16.04 20.84 33.92
N THR A 405 -16.02 19.99 34.94
CA THR A 405 -14.98 19.03 35.26
C THR A 405 -15.57 17.62 35.18
N LEU A 406 -14.98 16.78 34.34
CA LEU A 406 -15.46 15.43 34.08
C LEU A 406 -14.32 14.42 34.20
N VAL A 407 -14.48 13.42 35.04
CA VAL A 407 -13.67 12.20 35.05
C VAL A 407 -14.54 11.05 34.56
N TYR A 408 -14.15 10.43 33.45
CA TYR A 408 -14.98 9.41 32.79
C TYR A 408 -14.15 8.31 32.11
N PRO A 409 -14.52 7.03 32.25
CA PRO A 409 -14.02 5.98 31.40
C PRO A 409 -14.51 6.12 29.95
N GLN A 410 -13.69 5.65 29.02
CA GLN A 410 -14.00 5.57 27.59
C GLN A 410 -13.43 4.27 27.01
N MET A 411 -14.25 3.57 26.23
CA MET A 411 -13.85 2.44 25.40
C MET A 411 -13.95 2.83 23.93
N VAL A 412 -12.92 2.50 23.15
CA VAL A 412 -12.88 2.66 21.69
C VAL A 412 -12.57 1.31 21.07
N ALA A 413 -13.28 0.94 20.02
CA ALA A 413 -12.99 -0.22 19.20
C ALA A 413 -12.82 0.23 17.75
N ASP A 414 -11.63 0.01 17.20
CA ASP A 414 -11.28 0.31 15.81
C ASP A 414 -11.24 -0.99 15.02
N TYR A 415 -11.88 -0.99 13.86
CA TYR A 415 -11.88 -2.08 12.90
C TYR A 415 -11.35 -1.57 11.56
N VAL A 416 -10.30 -2.19 11.04
CA VAL A 416 -9.70 -1.83 9.75
C VAL A 416 -9.44 -3.10 8.95
N ASN A 417 -10.20 -3.27 7.87
CA ASN A 417 -10.00 -4.33 6.90
C ASN A 417 -10.11 -3.74 5.48
N VAL A 418 -8.99 -3.17 5.02
CA VAL A 418 -8.85 -2.49 3.72
C VAL A 418 -7.66 -3.03 2.95
N ASP A 419 -7.69 -2.89 1.64
CA ASP A 419 -6.64 -3.32 0.72
C ASP A 419 -5.33 -2.54 0.87
N ASP A 420 -5.41 -1.22 1.07
CA ASP A 420 -4.27 -0.33 1.31
C ASP A 420 -4.64 0.72 2.37
N GLN A 421 -3.77 0.96 3.34
CA GLN A 421 -4.06 1.91 4.43
C GLN A 421 -3.88 3.39 4.02
N MET A 422 -2.97 3.70 3.11
CA MET A 422 -2.75 5.08 2.66
C MET A 422 -3.80 5.49 1.62
N PHE A 423 -4.22 4.53 0.78
CA PHE A 423 -5.16 4.74 -0.31
C PHE A 423 -6.18 3.59 -0.43
N PRO A 424 -7.15 3.47 0.50
CA PRO A 424 -8.11 2.37 0.49
C PRO A 424 -9.02 2.40 -0.73
N ARG A 425 -9.06 1.35 -1.54
CA ARG A 425 -10.04 1.22 -2.64
C ARG A 425 -11.11 0.19 -2.35
N LYS A 426 -10.77 -0.83 -1.55
CA LYS A 426 -11.66 -1.94 -1.23
C LYS A 426 -11.58 -2.26 0.25
N GLY A 427 -12.74 -2.43 0.87
CA GLY A 427 -12.85 -2.92 2.24
C GLY A 427 -13.63 -1.96 3.12
N ILE A 428 -13.54 -2.16 4.42
CA ILE A 428 -14.32 -1.45 5.42
C ILE A 428 -13.43 -1.03 6.58
N SER A 429 -13.72 0.16 7.10
CA SER A 429 -13.15 0.62 8.36
C SER A 429 -14.24 1.22 9.25
N GLY A 430 -14.01 1.22 10.55
CA GLY A 430 -14.94 1.82 11.48
C GLY A 430 -14.39 1.97 12.87
N THR A 431 -15.00 2.89 13.61
CA THR A 431 -14.68 3.17 15.00
C THR A 431 -15.96 3.23 15.80
N ALA A 432 -16.02 2.52 16.92
CA ALA A 432 -17.08 2.64 17.90
C ALA A 432 -16.51 3.19 19.21
N THR A 433 -17.17 4.19 19.79
CA THR A 433 -16.77 4.82 21.05
C THR A 433 -17.92 4.80 22.06
N LEU A 434 -17.62 4.40 23.29
CA LEU A 434 -18.52 4.48 24.44
C LEU A 434 -17.86 5.30 25.55
N ARG A 435 -18.57 6.26 26.12
CA ARG A 435 -18.14 7.10 27.26
C ARG A 435 -19.22 7.10 28.32
N THR A 436 -18.83 7.10 29.60
CA THR A 436 -19.78 7.17 30.71
C THR A 436 -19.28 8.11 31.80
N GLY A 437 -20.09 9.08 32.22
CA GLY A 437 -19.83 9.95 33.37
C GLY A 437 -20.89 9.72 34.45
N ILE A 438 -20.47 9.79 35.71
CA ILE A 438 -21.36 9.66 36.88
C ILE A 438 -21.14 10.87 37.77
N GLU A 439 -22.21 11.64 37.98
CA GLU A 439 -22.20 12.82 38.83
C GLU A 439 -21.74 12.50 40.26
N GLY A 440 -20.88 13.34 40.82
CA GLY A 440 -20.33 13.15 42.18
C GLY A 440 -19.14 12.18 42.27
N VAL A 441 -18.83 11.44 41.20
CA VAL A 441 -17.63 10.58 41.10
C VAL A 441 -16.59 11.24 40.19
N GLY A 442 -16.21 12.48 40.54
CA GLY A 442 -15.27 13.29 39.75
C GLY A 442 -15.84 13.88 38.45
N SER A 443 -17.13 13.68 38.19
CA SER A 443 -17.88 14.28 37.08
C SER A 443 -18.95 15.24 37.60
N ASP A 444 -19.06 16.41 36.98
CA ASP A 444 -20.12 17.40 37.26
C ASP A 444 -21.48 17.01 36.65
N THR A 445 -21.51 16.00 35.76
CA THR A 445 -22.74 15.56 35.09
C THR A 445 -22.73 14.05 34.86
N SER A 446 -23.90 13.43 35.01
CA SER A 446 -24.12 12.02 34.64
C SER A 446 -24.47 11.90 33.16
N PHE A 447 -23.73 11.08 32.41
CA PHE A 447 -24.03 10.83 31.01
C PHE A 447 -23.58 9.44 30.54
N VAL A 448 -24.24 8.93 29.52
CA VAL A 448 -23.73 7.84 28.67
C VAL A 448 -23.69 8.38 27.25
N GLN A 449 -22.60 8.18 26.54
CA GLN A 449 -22.46 8.62 25.15
C GLN A 449 -21.92 7.49 24.30
N ALA A 450 -22.63 7.18 23.22
CA ALA A 450 -22.23 6.21 22.21
C ALA A 450 -22.07 6.91 20.86
N ASN A 451 -21.00 6.59 20.13
CA ASN A 451 -20.74 7.08 18.78
C ASN A 451 -20.17 5.94 17.93
N ALA A 452 -20.56 5.88 16.66
CA ALA A 452 -20.02 4.94 15.69
C ALA A 452 -19.80 5.64 14.35
N VAL A 453 -18.65 5.40 13.73
CA VAL A 453 -18.30 5.85 12.38
C VAL A 453 -17.97 4.63 11.55
N LEU A 454 -18.53 4.53 10.35
CA LEU A 454 -18.29 3.45 9.40
C LEU A 454 -17.92 4.04 8.04
N ARG A 455 -16.95 3.44 7.37
CA ARG A 455 -16.55 3.76 6.00
C ARG A 455 -16.45 2.49 5.17
N TRP A 456 -17.09 2.47 4.02
CA TRP A 456 -17.04 1.38 3.06
C TRP A 456 -16.45 1.87 1.74
N TYR A 457 -15.33 1.25 1.34
CA TYR A 457 -14.63 1.51 0.10
C TYR A 457 -15.00 0.42 -0.91
N ILE A 458 -15.57 0.84 -2.04
CA ILE A 458 -16.07 -0.04 -3.08
C ILE A 458 -15.31 0.29 -4.38
N PRO A 459 -14.51 -0.64 -4.93
CA PRO A 459 -13.81 -0.42 -6.19
C PRO A 459 -14.81 -0.44 -7.35
N VAL A 460 -14.70 0.52 -8.27
CA VAL A 460 -15.51 0.60 -9.49
C VAL A 460 -14.56 0.62 -10.69
N GLY A 461 -14.31 -0.54 -11.28
CA GLY A 461 -13.25 -0.71 -12.28
C GLY A 461 -11.84 -0.50 -11.71
N GLU A 462 -10.87 -0.19 -12.55
CA GLU A 462 -9.46 -0.06 -12.12
C GLU A 462 -9.12 1.32 -11.58
N SER A 463 -9.78 2.37 -12.07
CA SER A 463 -9.44 3.77 -11.79
C SER A 463 -10.40 4.48 -10.84
N ASN A 464 -11.55 3.86 -10.50
CA ASN A 464 -12.59 4.53 -9.73
C ASN A 464 -12.84 3.84 -8.40
N ARG A 465 -13.42 4.58 -7.46
CA ARG A 465 -13.93 4.05 -6.19
C ARG A 465 -15.14 4.86 -5.72
N LEU A 466 -16.07 4.17 -5.07
CA LEU A 466 -17.16 4.76 -4.31
C LEU A 466 -16.84 4.61 -2.82
N ILE A 467 -16.95 5.70 -2.07
CA ILE A 467 -16.75 5.75 -0.63
C ILE A 467 -18.09 6.09 0.00
N LEU A 468 -18.59 5.18 0.84
CA LEU A 468 -19.76 5.43 1.65
C LEU A 468 -19.32 5.64 3.09
N ARG A 469 -19.81 6.70 3.74
CA ARG A 469 -19.54 7.00 5.14
C ARG A 469 -20.85 7.16 5.90
N GLY A 470 -20.91 6.55 7.08
CA GLY A 470 -21.97 6.78 8.06
C GLY A 470 -21.38 7.16 9.41
N GLU A 471 -22.02 8.09 10.11
CA GLU A 471 -21.74 8.40 11.51
C GLU A 471 -23.05 8.52 12.28
N GLY A 472 -23.11 7.90 13.46
CA GLY A 472 -24.23 7.98 14.38
C GLY A 472 -23.75 8.21 15.79
N GLY A 473 -24.41 9.09 16.53
CA GLY A 473 -24.06 9.41 17.90
C GLY A 473 -25.27 9.77 18.73
N THR A 474 -25.26 9.38 20.01
CA THR A 474 -26.29 9.77 20.97
C THR A 474 -25.68 9.94 22.36
N THR A 475 -26.25 10.87 23.13
CA THR A 475 -25.86 11.18 24.49
C THR A 475 -27.09 11.15 25.39
N TRP A 476 -27.13 10.18 26.29
CA TRP A 476 -28.12 10.10 27.34
C TRP A 476 -27.63 10.91 28.54
N THR A 477 -28.27 12.05 28.81
CA THR A 477 -27.98 12.95 29.94
C THR A 477 -29.25 13.67 30.38
N SER A 478 -29.38 13.91 31.69
CA SER A 478 -30.40 14.75 32.30
C SER A 478 -30.09 16.25 32.18
N ASP A 479 -28.82 16.64 32.00
CA ASP A 479 -28.37 18.04 31.90
C ASP A 479 -27.37 18.22 30.76
N LEU A 480 -27.88 18.52 29.56
CA LEU A 480 -27.03 18.82 28.40
C LEU A 480 -26.32 20.18 28.54
N VAL A 481 -26.92 21.13 29.25
CA VAL A 481 -26.40 22.49 29.35
C VAL A 481 -25.15 22.51 30.23
N ALA A 482 -25.08 21.65 31.24
CA ALA A 482 -23.88 21.41 32.04
C ALA A 482 -22.77 20.64 31.30
N MET A 483 -23.10 19.91 30.23
CA MET A 483 -22.08 19.20 29.45
C MET A 483 -21.20 20.17 28.66
N PRO A 484 -19.86 19.98 28.66
CA PRO A 484 -18.95 20.82 27.90
C PRO A 484 -19.18 20.68 26.39
N PRO A 485 -19.11 21.76 25.60
CA PRO A 485 -19.24 21.72 24.14
C PRO A 485 -18.36 20.66 23.47
N SER A 486 -17.15 20.36 23.97
CA SER A 486 -16.30 19.30 23.40
C SER A 486 -16.89 17.88 23.46
N LEU A 487 -17.94 17.65 24.27
CA LEU A 487 -18.67 16.40 24.35
C LEU A 487 -20.09 16.48 23.74
N ARG A 488 -20.46 17.59 23.10
CA ARG A 488 -21.72 17.73 22.38
C ARG A 488 -21.54 17.42 20.90
N TYR A 489 -22.60 17.02 20.22
CA TYR A 489 -22.55 16.77 18.78
C TYR A 489 -22.83 18.04 17.98
N PHE A 490 -22.09 18.21 16.90
CA PHE A 490 -22.27 19.29 15.93
C PHE A 490 -22.18 18.72 14.52
N ALA A 491 -22.89 19.33 13.58
CA ALA A 491 -22.81 18.98 12.17
C ALA A 491 -22.41 20.19 11.29
N GLY A 492 -21.89 19.91 10.10
CA GLY A 492 -21.34 20.91 9.17
C GLY A 492 -19.81 20.96 9.15
N GLY A 493 -19.24 21.25 7.97
CA GLY A 493 -17.80 21.26 7.68
C GLY A 493 -17.27 19.98 7.00
N ASP A 494 -15.98 19.96 6.68
CA ASP A 494 -15.28 18.95 5.85
C ASP A 494 -15.59 17.48 6.21
N ARG A 495 -15.59 17.18 7.51
CA ARG A 495 -15.75 15.81 8.03
C ARG A 495 -17.18 15.52 8.50
N SER A 496 -18.15 16.35 8.12
CA SER A 496 -19.54 16.19 8.52
C SER A 496 -20.45 16.32 7.31
N ILE A 497 -20.91 17.54 7.00
CA ILE A 497 -21.78 17.83 5.87
C ILE A 497 -21.10 18.95 5.09
N ARG A 498 -20.35 18.59 4.03
CA ARG A 498 -19.67 19.58 3.18
C ARG A 498 -20.70 20.47 2.48
N GLY A 499 -20.45 21.77 2.51
CA GLY A 499 -21.34 22.80 1.99
C GLY A 499 -21.98 23.66 3.09
N TYR A 500 -21.91 23.21 4.34
CA TYR A 500 -22.21 24.01 5.54
C TYR A 500 -20.93 24.35 6.27
N ALA A 501 -20.89 25.51 6.92
CA ALA A 501 -19.79 25.94 7.77
C ALA A 501 -19.62 24.98 8.97
N TYR A 502 -18.46 25.05 9.61
CA TYR A 502 -18.15 24.16 10.73
C TYR A 502 -19.10 24.41 11.89
N ARG A 503 -19.72 23.34 12.40
CA ARG A 503 -20.71 23.41 13.49
C ARG A 503 -21.92 24.30 13.16
N GLU A 504 -22.24 24.48 11.89
CA GLU A 504 -23.39 25.28 11.48
C GLU A 504 -24.74 24.57 11.75
N VAL A 505 -24.78 23.25 11.61
CA VAL A 505 -26.02 22.46 11.67
C VAL A 505 -26.23 21.94 13.09
N GLY A 506 -27.37 22.31 13.69
CA GLY A 506 -27.80 21.85 15.01
C GLY A 506 -28.77 22.83 15.70
N PRO A 507 -29.19 22.55 16.95
CA PRO A 507 -29.96 23.48 17.77
C PRO A 507 -29.22 24.82 17.92
N ARG A 508 -29.90 25.92 17.61
CA ARG A 508 -29.33 27.28 17.59
C ARG A 508 -29.91 28.17 18.67
N THR A 509 -29.18 29.24 18.99
CA THR A 509 -29.70 30.34 19.79
C THR A 509 -30.91 31.03 19.13
N PRO A 510 -31.80 31.66 19.91
CA PRO A 510 -32.84 32.52 19.36
C PRO A 510 -32.24 33.75 18.66
N ALA A 511 -32.97 34.27 17.67
CA ALA A 511 -32.60 35.50 16.98
C ALA A 511 -32.41 36.68 17.98
N PRO A 512 -31.47 37.61 17.71
CA PRO A 512 -30.76 37.83 16.45
C PRO A 512 -29.61 36.84 16.17
N ASP A 513 -29.20 36.06 17.17
CA ASP A 513 -28.04 35.16 17.06
C ASP A 513 -28.43 33.78 16.54
N LYS A 514 -27.65 33.23 15.60
CA LYS A 514 -27.95 31.94 14.96
C LYS A 514 -26.75 30.98 14.94
N TYR A 515 -25.98 30.88 16.03
CA TYR A 515 -24.91 29.89 16.15
C TYR A 515 -25.41 28.62 16.87
N ALA A 516 -24.79 27.47 16.58
CA ALA A 516 -25.20 26.18 17.14
C ALA A 516 -24.63 25.96 18.55
N LEU A 517 -25.46 25.43 19.46
CA LEU A 517 -25.09 25.15 20.86
C LEU A 517 -24.60 23.70 21.07
N GLY A 518 -24.71 22.88 20.02
CA GLY A 518 -24.46 21.44 20.07
C GLY A 518 -25.71 20.66 20.50
N ALA A 519 -25.77 19.38 20.14
CA ALA A 519 -26.94 18.54 20.28
C ALA A 519 -26.65 17.23 21.03
N LYS A 520 -27.72 16.55 21.49
CA LYS A 520 -27.64 15.21 22.10
C LYS A 520 -27.36 14.11 21.10
N ASN A 521 -27.85 14.23 19.87
CA ASN A 521 -27.78 13.20 18.85
C ASN A 521 -27.12 13.71 17.56
N LEU A 522 -26.54 12.78 16.81
CA LEU A 522 -25.91 13.00 15.52
C LEU A 522 -26.25 11.86 14.57
N VAL A 523 -26.56 12.22 13.33
CA VAL A 523 -26.58 11.27 12.22
C VAL A 523 -26.01 11.95 10.98
N ILE A 524 -25.06 11.30 10.32
CA ILE A 524 -24.43 11.77 9.09
C ILE A 524 -24.32 10.58 8.12
N GLY A 525 -24.63 10.82 6.86
CA GLY A 525 -24.37 9.94 5.74
C GLY A 525 -23.65 10.69 4.63
N SER A 526 -22.73 10.04 3.95
CA SER A 526 -22.01 10.61 2.81
C SER A 526 -21.73 9.54 1.76
N ALA A 527 -21.88 9.92 0.49
CA ALA A 527 -21.50 9.12 -0.66
C ALA A 527 -20.58 9.96 -1.56
N GLU A 528 -19.38 9.44 -1.81
CA GLU A 528 -18.35 10.11 -2.60
C GLU A 528 -17.84 9.17 -3.70
N TYR A 529 -17.90 9.63 -4.95
CA TYR A 529 -17.35 8.92 -6.09
C TYR A 529 -16.06 9.61 -6.55
N GLU A 530 -14.98 8.85 -6.64
CA GLU A 530 -13.69 9.33 -7.12
C GLU A 530 -13.29 8.61 -8.42
N HIS A 531 -12.70 9.37 -9.36
CA HIS A 531 -12.15 8.89 -10.63
C HIS A 531 -10.70 9.38 -10.78
N TYR A 532 -9.75 8.47 -11.00
CA TYR A 532 -8.33 8.80 -11.27
C TYR A 532 -8.02 8.70 -12.76
N PHE A 533 -7.33 9.72 -13.29
CA PHE A 533 -7.09 9.85 -14.72
C PHE A 533 -5.84 9.07 -15.16
N ASN A 534 -5.96 8.26 -16.21
CA ASN A 534 -4.85 7.61 -16.93
C ASN A 534 -3.86 6.82 -16.04
N GLY A 535 -4.34 6.22 -14.94
CA GLY A 535 -3.46 5.54 -13.96
C GLY A 535 -2.52 6.47 -13.18
N GLY A 536 -2.66 7.79 -13.36
CA GLY A 536 -1.83 8.80 -12.71
C GLY A 536 -2.27 9.14 -11.28
N PRO A 537 -1.53 10.04 -10.60
CA PRO A 537 -1.81 10.41 -9.21
C PRO A 537 -2.98 11.39 -9.06
N TRP A 538 -3.48 11.96 -10.17
CA TRP A 538 -4.54 12.97 -10.17
C TRP A 538 -5.92 12.33 -10.40
N GLY A 539 -6.92 12.85 -9.70
CA GLY A 539 -8.30 12.44 -9.84
C GLY A 539 -9.29 13.57 -9.56
N ALA A 540 -10.55 13.30 -9.83
CA ALA A 540 -11.68 14.14 -9.49
C ALA A 540 -12.67 13.38 -8.61
N ALA A 541 -13.44 14.12 -7.83
CA ALA A 541 -14.47 13.58 -6.95
C ALA A 541 -15.78 14.34 -7.11
N VAL A 542 -16.89 13.64 -6.90
CA VAL A 542 -18.22 14.23 -6.67
C VAL A 542 -18.82 13.57 -5.44
N PHE A 543 -19.53 14.33 -4.63
CA PHE A 543 -20.07 13.82 -3.37
C PHE A 543 -21.40 14.47 -3.00
N VAL A 544 -22.15 13.73 -2.18
CA VAL A 544 -23.34 14.20 -1.48
C VAL A 544 -23.21 13.79 -0.02
N ASP A 545 -23.38 14.77 0.86
CA ASP A 545 -23.36 14.59 2.30
C ASP A 545 -24.72 15.00 2.86
N THR A 546 -25.26 14.26 3.81
CA THR A 546 -26.52 14.58 4.49
C THR A 546 -26.42 14.26 5.97
N GLY A 547 -27.05 15.04 6.82
CA GLY A 547 -27.04 14.75 8.25
C GLY A 547 -27.74 15.77 9.11
N SER A 548 -27.76 15.51 10.40
CA SER A 548 -28.37 16.38 11.41
C SER A 548 -27.69 16.18 12.75
N ALA A 549 -27.46 17.29 13.46
CA ALA A 549 -27.25 17.28 14.90
C ALA A 549 -28.57 17.73 15.55
N PHE A 550 -29.15 16.93 16.44
CA PHE A 550 -30.50 17.17 16.93
C PHE A 550 -30.74 16.70 18.37
N ASP A 551 -31.70 17.32 19.04
CA ASP A 551 -32.13 16.91 20.38
C ASP A 551 -33.31 15.94 20.32
N ASN A 552 -34.45 16.40 19.79
CA ASN A 552 -35.68 15.61 19.70
C ASN A 552 -36.10 15.31 18.26
N THR A 553 -36.02 16.32 17.38
CA THR A 553 -36.49 16.23 16.00
C THR A 553 -35.31 16.28 15.04
N ILE A 554 -35.20 15.27 14.18
CA ILE A 554 -34.19 15.24 13.13
C ILE A 554 -34.48 16.30 12.06
N ASP A 555 -33.48 17.11 11.73
CA ASP A 555 -33.56 18.14 10.68
C ASP A 555 -32.38 17.97 9.70
N LEU A 556 -32.65 17.25 8.60
CA LEU A 556 -31.63 16.83 7.65
C LEU A 556 -31.17 17.98 6.77
N HIS A 557 -29.88 18.26 6.85
CA HIS A 557 -29.17 19.20 5.98
C HIS A 557 -28.37 18.42 4.95
N THR A 558 -28.56 18.77 3.67
CA THR A 558 -27.87 18.10 2.56
C THR A 558 -26.94 19.08 1.86
N GLY A 559 -25.72 18.65 1.58
CA GLY A 559 -24.73 19.40 0.81
C GLY A 559 -24.17 18.55 -0.31
N VAL A 560 -23.85 19.20 -1.43
CA VAL A 560 -23.32 18.55 -2.63
C VAL A 560 -22.07 19.29 -3.08
N GLY A 561 -21.14 18.57 -3.71
CA GLY A 561 -19.91 19.19 -4.17
C GLY A 561 -19.10 18.35 -5.13
N PHE A 562 -18.02 18.98 -5.60
CA PHE A 562 -17.01 18.38 -6.45
C PHE A 562 -15.63 18.68 -5.88
N GLY A 563 -14.65 17.85 -6.22
CA GLY A 563 -13.31 18.00 -5.69
C GLY A 563 -12.21 17.48 -6.60
N VAL A 564 -10.99 17.92 -6.30
CA VAL A 564 -9.75 17.43 -6.91
C VAL A 564 -9.06 16.51 -5.90
N ARG A 565 -8.49 15.41 -6.41
CA ARG A 565 -7.75 14.42 -5.64
C ARG A 565 -6.32 14.32 -6.17
N TRP A 566 -5.35 14.25 -5.28
CA TRP A 566 -3.96 14.03 -5.64
C TRP A 566 -3.27 13.05 -4.69
N LYS A 567 -2.78 11.94 -5.24
CA LYS A 567 -1.90 10.98 -4.55
C LYS A 567 -0.49 11.56 -4.48
N SER A 568 -0.24 12.42 -3.50
CA SER A 568 1.10 13.01 -3.32
C SER A 568 2.05 12.01 -2.62
N PRO A 569 3.38 12.16 -2.77
CA PRO A 569 4.35 11.33 -2.05
C PRO A 569 4.25 11.41 -0.52
N VAL A 570 3.61 12.44 0.03
CA VAL A 570 3.46 12.68 1.47
C VAL A 570 2.06 12.35 2.00
N GLY A 571 1.19 11.76 1.16
CA GLY A 571 -0.18 11.39 1.48
C GLY A 571 -1.22 11.97 0.51
N PRO A 572 -2.48 11.53 0.58
CA PRO A 572 -3.52 12.05 -0.30
C PRO A 572 -3.86 13.51 0.03
N VAL A 573 -4.05 14.32 -1.01
CA VAL A 573 -4.50 15.71 -0.94
C VAL A 573 -5.88 15.82 -1.56
N ARG A 574 -6.80 16.51 -0.88
CA ARG A 574 -8.19 16.73 -1.30
C ARG A 574 -8.49 18.22 -1.29
N ILE A 575 -9.07 18.71 -2.37
CA ILE A 575 -9.57 20.07 -2.49
C ILE A 575 -11.03 19.96 -2.91
N ASP A 576 -11.95 20.37 -2.04
CA ASP A 576 -13.38 20.21 -2.24
C ASP A 576 -14.08 21.56 -2.26
N ILE A 577 -15.02 21.73 -3.20
CA ILE A 577 -15.96 22.85 -3.23
C ILE A 577 -17.36 22.29 -3.09
N ALA A 578 -18.12 22.80 -2.12
CA ALA A 578 -19.47 22.30 -1.82
C ALA A 578 -20.46 23.42 -1.52
N HIS A 579 -21.75 23.11 -1.69
CA HIS A 579 -22.87 24.00 -1.45
C HIS A 579 -23.99 23.29 -0.69
N GLY A 580 -24.53 23.93 0.34
CA GLY A 580 -25.68 23.45 1.11
C GLY A 580 -27.01 23.71 0.38
N LEU A 581 -27.88 22.69 0.30
CA LEU A 581 -29.13 22.76 -0.45
C LEU A 581 -30.34 23.26 0.36
N ASN A 582 -30.19 23.41 1.69
CA ASN A 582 -31.33 23.74 2.56
C ASN A 582 -31.68 25.24 2.55
N ASN A 583 -30.83 26.11 2.00
CA ASN A 583 -31.13 27.52 1.81
C ASN A 583 -30.54 28.02 0.48
N PRO A 584 -31.32 28.70 -0.39
CA PRO A 584 -30.82 29.24 -1.66
C PRO A 584 -29.64 30.23 -1.50
N ASP A 585 -29.50 30.88 -0.35
CA ASP A 585 -28.42 31.83 -0.05
C ASP A 585 -27.19 31.17 0.59
N SER A 586 -27.13 29.83 0.62
CA SER A 586 -25.98 29.11 1.20
C SER A 586 -24.70 29.41 0.41
N GLN A 587 -23.65 29.84 1.09
CA GLN A 587 -22.37 30.16 0.43
C GLN A 587 -21.64 28.90 0.00
N PHE A 588 -20.86 29.00 -1.08
CA PHE A 588 -19.91 27.94 -1.43
C PHE A 588 -18.81 27.86 -0.38
N GLN A 589 -18.50 26.64 0.04
CA GLN A 589 -17.44 26.35 1.00
C GLN A 589 -16.28 25.65 0.29
N LEU A 590 -15.05 26.06 0.62
CA LEU A 590 -13.81 25.45 0.14
C LEU A 590 -13.13 24.69 1.27
N TYR A 591 -12.76 23.44 1.01
CA TYR A 591 -12.05 22.58 1.95
C TYR A 591 -10.72 22.12 1.36
N LEU A 592 -9.69 22.10 2.21
CA LEU A 592 -8.37 21.55 1.89
C LEU A 592 -7.99 20.55 2.98
N ASN A 593 -7.74 19.31 2.58
CA ASN A 593 -7.34 18.23 3.48
C ASN A 593 -6.08 17.54 2.93
N ILE A 594 -5.10 17.29 3.81
CA ILE A 594 -3.83 16.65 3.50
C ILE A 594 -3.59 15.54 4.51
N GLY A 595 -3.48 14.29 4.02
CA GLY A 595 -3.25 13.10 4.83
C GLY A 595 -4.34 12.05 4.62
N ALA A 596 -4.04 10.81 4.99
CA ALA A 596 -5.02 9.73 4.95
C ALA A 596 -6.03 9.90 6.08
N ASP A 597 -7.31 9.73 5.75
CA ASP A 597 -8.41 9.62 6.70
C ASP A 597 -8.90 8.17 6.69
N LEU A 598 -8.38 7.39 7.64
CA LEU A 598 -8.86 6.07 7.98
C LEU A 598 -9.72 6.14 9.23
#